data_AF-A0A820RZJ8-F1
#
_entry.id   AF-A0A820RZJ8-F1
#
_cell.length_a   1.000
_cell.length_b   1.000
_cell.length_c   1.000
_cell.angle_alpha   90.00
_cell.angle_beta   90.00
_cell.angle_gamma   90.00
#
_symmetry.space_group_name_H-M   'P 1'
#
loop_
_entity.id
_entity.type
_entity.pdbx_description
1 polymer ?
#
loop_
_entity_poly.entity_id
_entity_poly.type
_entity_poly.pdbx_seq_one_letter_code
_entity_poly.pdbx_strand_id
1 'polypeptide(L)'
;MFSRAPLSKVHEESTIDLLQSLVECQKITQLIFENRLNDALRKTKEQENRSLYHSLLHSSISFMQAGMTFNQDDIEATIQALRHTTNMSKKYEPYRPWITFSLTSKPVMTEYELHAKLVYAEALLIRALLTFIQDQGLISFISGALKIKECHDLFAKLAKNNDPSRFKSDLSYEHFDSGVRMGNGAFNL
;
A
#
# COMPACT_ATOMS: atom_id res chain seq x y z
N MET A 1 -1.26 6.22 -44.82
CA MET A 1 -2.15 7.08 -44.01
C MET A 1 -2.66 6.23 -42.84
N PHE A 2 -1.81 5.98 -41.84
CA PHE A 2 -2.15 5.16 -40.69
C PHE A 2 -2.53 6.08 -39.53
N SER A 3 -3.82 6.04 -39.20
CA SER A 3 -4.42 6.77 -38.10
C SER A 3 -3.74 6.39 -36.78
N ARG A 4 -3.13 7.37 -36.11
CA ARG A 4 -2.70 7.26 -34.72
C ARG A 4 -3.96 7.23 -33.86
N ALA A 5 -4.37 6.04 -33.44
CA ALA A 5 -5.29 5.93 -32.31
C ALA A 5 -4.57 6.47 -31.06
N PRO A 6 -5.17 7.41 -30.30
CA PRO A 6 -4.58 7.82 -29.03
C PRO A 6 -4.69 6.63 -28.06
N LEU A 7 -3.55 6.17 -27.56
CA LEU A 7 -3.47 5.22 -26.44
C LEU A 7 -3.88 5.94 -25.15
N SER A 8 -5.16 6.26 -25.02
CA SER A 8 -5.79 6.35 -23.71
C SER A 8 -5.87 4.92 -23.18
N LYS A 9 -4.79 4.45 -22.52
CA LYS A 9 -4.89 3.26 -21.68
C LYS A 9 -5.90 3.60 -20.60
N VAL A 10 -7.07 3.03 -20.76
CA VAL A 10 -8.17 2.98 -19.79
C VAL A 10 -7.59 2.42 -18.49
N HIS A 11 -7.27 3.31 -17.55
CA HIS A 11 -7.00 2.96 -16.15
C HIS A 11 -8.35 2.72 -15.49
N GLU A 12 -8.93 1.55 -15.72
CA GLU A 12 -10.17 1.15 -15.07
C GLU A 12 -9.85 0.00 -14.12
N GLU A 13 -9.83 0.31 -12.82
CA GLU A 13 -10.25 -0.58 -11.70
C GLU A 13 -10.05 0.07 -10.30
N SER A 14 -10.09 1.40 -10.18
CA SER A 14 -10.54 2.04 -8.93
C SER A 14 -11.97 2.51 -9.15
N THR A 15 -12.92 2.00 -8.37
CA THR A 15 -14.33 2.43 -8.48
C THR A 15 -14.53 3.92 -8.14
N ILE A 16 -13.52 4.53 -7.52
CA ILE A 16 -13.48 5.93 -7.10
C ILE A 16 -12.12 6.56 -7.41
N ASP A 17 -12.09 7.89 -7.42
CA ASP A 17 -10.88 8.69 -7.54
C ASP A 17 -9.94 8.53 -6.33
N LEU A 18 -8.64 8.71 -6.55
CA LEU A 18 -7.60 8.63 -5.52
C LEU A 18 -7.88 9.58 -4.36
N LEU A 19 -8.19 10.85 -4.62
CA LEU A 19 -8.43 11.85 -3.57
C LEU A 19 -9.68 11.50 -2.77
N GLN A 20 -10.72 11.06 -3.46
CA GLN A 20 -11.93 10.58 -2.79
C GLN A 20 -11.61 9.40 -1.86
N SER A 21 -10.78 8.45 -2.30
CA SER A 21 -10.39 7.31 -1.46
C SER A 21 -9.62 7.73 -0.21
N LEU A 22 -8.73 8.73 -0.31
CA LEU A 22 -7.98 9.28 0.82
C LEU A 22 -8.91 9.93 1.84
N VAL A 23 -9.84 10.78 1.38
CA VAL A 23 -10.82 11.45 2.25
C VAL A 23 -11.76 10.44 2.92
N GLU A 24 -12.23 9.42 2.20
CA GLU A 24 -13.04 8.35 2.78
C GLU A 24 -12.26 7.58 3.86
N CYS A 25 -11.00 7.24 3.59
CA CYS A 25 -10.12 6.56 4.55
C CYS A 25 -9.86 7.39 5.81
N GLN A 26 -9.59 8.70 5.68
CA GLN A 26 -9.40 9.59 6.85
C GLN A 26 -10.61 9.56 7.79
N LYS A 27 -11.83 9.60 7.24
CA LYS A 27 -13.07 9.51 8.04
C LYS A 27 -13.21 8.17 8.76
N ILE A 28 -12.74 7.08 8.15
CA ILE A 28 -12.78 5.76 8.79
C ILE A 28 -11.71 5.65 9.88
N THR A 29 -10.53 6.21 9.65
CA THR A 29 -9.47 6.30 10.67
C THR A 29 -9.95 7.05 11.91
N GLN A 30 -10.79 8.07 11.76
CA GLN A 30 -11.42 8.76 12.90
C GLN A 30 -12.19 7.81 13.83
N LEU A 31 -12.86 6.78 13.28
CA LEU A 31 -13.57 5.77 14.09
C LEU A 31 -12.60 4.99 14.99
N ILE A 32 -11.36 4.76 14.53
CA ILE A 32 -10.32 4.09 15.35
C ILE A 32 -9.97 4.97 16.55
N PHE A 33 -9.74 6.26 16.33
CA PHE A 33 -9.45 7.22 17.40
C PHE A 33 -10.61 7.42 18.39
N GLU A 34 -11.84 7.22 17.92
CA GLU A 34 -13.04 7.21 18.75
C GLU A 34 -13.27 5.88 19.50
N ASN A 35 -12.30 4.95 19.50
CA ASN A 35 -12.42 3.60 20.07
C ASN A 35 -13.55 2.75 19.43
N ARG A 36 -13.94 3.04 18.20
CA ARG A 36 -14.98 2.33 17.43
C ARG A 36 -14.37 1.40 16.39
N LEU A 37 -13.40 0.57 16.80
CA LEU A 37 -12.67 -0.34 15.91
C LEU A 37 -13.60 -1.27 15.12
N ASN A 38 -14.63 -1.83 15.76
CA ASN A 38 -15.58 -2.75 15.11
C ASN A 38 -16.36 -2.07 13.99
N ASP A 39 -16.71 -0.80 14.15
CA ASP A 39 -17.36 -0.03 13.09
C ASP A 39 -16.40 0.28 11.94
N ALA A 40 -15.13 0.58 12.27
CA ALA A 40 -14.08 0.80 11.28
C ALA A 40 -13.81 -0.47 10.46
N LEU A 41 -13.74 -1.65 11.10
CA LEU A 41 -13.60 -2.95 10.45
C LEU A 41 -14.75 -3.25 9.50
N ARG A 42 -16.00 -3.12 9.97
CA ARG A 42 -17.19 -3.34 9.15
C ARG A 42 -17.18 -2.43 7.92
N LYS A 43 -16.95 -1.13 8.13
CA LYS A 43 -16.97 -0.12 7.06
C LYS A 43 -15.84 -0.31 6.05
N THR A 44 -14.62 -0.59 6.51
CA THR A 44 -13.50 -0.88 5.59
C THR A 44 -13.69 -2.17 4.83
N LYS A 45 -14.27 -3.21 5.45
CA LYS A 45 -14.52 -4.49 4.80
C LYS A 45 -15.45 -4.35 3.59
N GLU A 46 -16.54 -3.58 3.75
CA GLU A 46 -17.48 -3.28 2.67
C GLU A 46 -16.82 -2.52 1.49
N GLN A 47 -15.73 -1.81 1.77
CA GLN A 47 -15.08 -0.91 0.81
C GLN A 47 -13.72 -1.41 0.32
N GLU A 48 -13.23 -2.55 0.79
CA GLU A 48 -11.84 -3.01 0.58
C GLU A 48 -11.48 -3.13 -0.91
N ASN A 49 -12.45 -3.46 -1.76
CA ASN A 49 -12.29 -3.62 -3.21
C ASN A 49 -12.43 -2.31 -4.01
N ARG A 50 -12.79 -1.18 -3.36
CA ARG A 50 -13.11 0.07 -4.06
C ARG A 50 -11.89 0.85 -4.52
N SER A 51 -10.76 0.72 -3.81
CA SER A 51 -9.50 1.42 -4.09
C SER A 51 -8.33 0.79 -3.33
N LEU A 52 -7.10 1.12 -3.72
CA LEU A 52 -5.87 0.72 -3.01
C LEU A 52 -5.86 1.15 -1.54
N TYR A 53 -6.30 2.38 -1.24
CA TYR A 53 -6.29 2.92 0.12
C TYR A 53 -7.31 2.25 1.04
N HIS A 54 -8.51 1.95 0.55
CA HIS A 54 -9.50 1.17 1.31
C HIS A 54 -8.98 -0.24 1.63
N SER A 55 -8.34 -0.91 0.66
CA SER A 55 -7.72 -2.22 0.84
C SER A 55 -6.61 -2.18 1.90
N LEU A 56 -5.73 -1.18 1.83
CA LEU A 56 -4.66 -0.98 2.81
C LEU A 56 -5.19 -0.66 4.20
N LEU A 57 -6.18 0.24 4.31
CA LEU A 57 -6.76 0.60 5.58
C LEU A 57 -7.44 -0.61 6.22
N HIS A 58 -8.19 -1.41 5.45
CA HIS A 58 -8.76 -2.67 5.94
C HIS A 58 -7.67 -3.59 6.50
N SER A 59 -6.59 -3.82 5.74
CA SER A 59 -5.46 -4.62 6.18
C SER A 59 -4.79 -4.10 7.46
N SER A 60 -4.66 -2.78 7.58
CA SER A 60 -4.02 -2.12 8.74
C SER A 60 -4.87 -2.26 9.99
N ILE A 61 -6.19 -2.10 9.88
CA ILE A 61 -7.12 -2.26 11.01
C ILE A 61 -7.21 -3.74 11.42
N SER A 62 -7.27 -4.66 10.46
CA SER A 62 -7.24 -6.10 10.74
C SER A 62 -5.94 -6.50 11.45
N PHE A 63 -4.79 -5.92 11.06
CA PHE A 63 -3.52 -6.12 11.77
C PHE A 63 -3.57 -5.62 13.22
N MET A 64 -4.16 -4.44 13.47
CA MET A 64 -4.38 -3.96 14.84
C MET A 64 -5.24 -4.96 15.64
N GLN A 65 -6.34 -5.44 15.06
CA GLN A 65 -7.20 -6.45 15.70
C GLN A 65 -6.42 -7.72 16.03
N ALA A 66 -5.70 -8.29 15.06
CA ALA A 66 -4.89 -9.49 15.26
C ALA A 66 -3.83 -9.31 16.36
N GLY A 67 -3.21 -8.13 16.46
CA GLY A 67 -2.26 -7.81 17.52
C GLY A 67 -2.90 -7.56 18.89
N MET A 68 -4.18 -7.19 18.95
CA MET A 68 -4.90 -7.04 20.22
C MET A 68 -5.50 -8.36 20.73
N THR A 69 -6.01 -9.19 19.83
CA THR A 69 -6.70 -10.43 20.19
C THR A 69 -5.77 -11.64 20.25
N PHE A 70 -4.67 -11.61 19.49
CA PHE A 70 -3.81 -12.77 19.23
C PHE A 70 -4.59 -14.01 18.77
N ASN A 71 -5.78 -13.81 18.19
CA ASN A 71 -6.61 -14.91 17.69
C ASN A 71 -6.08 -15.37 16.33
N GLN A 72 -5.93 -16.68 16.16
CA GLN A 72 -5.47 -17.28 14.91
C GLN A 72 -6.38 -16.92 13.72
N ASP A 73 -7.69 -16.82 13.94
CA ASP A 73 -8.64 -16.44 12.89
C ASP A 73 -8.41 -14.99 12.43
N ASP A 74 -8.14 -14.07 13.36
CA ASP A 74 -7.86 -12.67 13.06
C ASP A 74 -6.51 -12.51 12.33
N ILE A 75 -5.51 -13.32 12.71
CA ILE A 75 -4.21 -13.38 12.03
C ILE A 75 -4.38 -13.85 10.59
N GLU A 76 -5.12 -14.93 10.36
CA GLU A 76 -5.36 -15.46 9.00
C GLU A 76 -6.19 -14.50 8.15
N ALA A 77 -7.22 -13.86 8.73
CA ALA A 77 -7.98 -12.81 8.05
C ALA A 77 -7.07 -11.64 7.62
N THR A 78 -6.13 -11.23 8.47
CA THR A 78 -5.14 -10.19 8.15
C THR A 78 -4.20 -10.62 7.02
N ILE A 79 -3.74 -11.88 7.03
CA ILE A 79 -2.91 -12.47 5.97
C ILE A 79 -3.63 -12.40 4.61
N GLN A 80 -4.93 -12.70 4.59
CA GLN A 80 -5.76 -12.67 3.39
C GLN A 80 -5.96 -11.22 2.90
N ALA A 81 -6.30 -10.30 3.79
CA ALA A 81 -6.45 -8.88 3.47
C ALA A 81 -5.16 -8.31 2.85
N LEU A 82 -4.01 -8.57 3.47
CA LEU A 82 -2.71 -8.13 2.95
C LEU A 82 -2.34 -8.78 1.62
N ARG A 83 -2.77 -10.03 1.36
CA ARG A 83 -2.54 -10.71 0.06
C ARG A 83 -3.36 -10.01 -1.02
N HIS A 84 -4.60 -9.67 -0.69
CA HIS A 84 -5.47 -8.92 -1.56
C HIS A 84 -4.88 -7.52 -1.88
N THR A 85 -4.47 -6.74 -0.88
CA THR A 85 -3.85 -5.42 -1.07
C THR A 85 -2.57 -5.48 -1.92
N THR A 86 -1.68 -6.45 -1.65
CA THR A 86 -0.44 -6.59 -2.43
C THR A 86 -0.71 -6.99 -3.88
N ASN A 87 -1.68 -7.87 -4.14
CA ASN A 87 -2.09 -8.25 -5.49
C ASN A 87 -2.72 -7.08 -6.25
N MET A 88 -3.58 -6.29 -5.60
CA MET A 88 -4.14 -5.07 -6.21
C MET A 88 -3.04 -4.08 -6.60
N SER A 89 -2.07 -3.86 -5.70
CA SER A 89 -1.00 -2.89 -5.92
C SER A 89 -0.08 -3.30 -7.06
N LYS A 90 0.26 -4.60 -7.17
CA LYS A 90 1.11 -5.16 -8.24
C LYS A 90 0.53 -4.98 -9.65
N LYS A 91 -0.80 -4.86 -9.80
CA LYS A 91 -1.43 -4.56 -11.10
C LYS A 91 -0.94 -3.24 -11.71
N TYR A 92 -0.49 -2.32 -10.86
CA TYR A 92 0.00 -1.00 -11.25
C TYR A 92 1.54 -0.95 -11.33
N GLU A 93 2.22 -2.11 -11.27
CA GLU A 93 3.65 -2.14 -11.54
C GLU A 93 3.90 -1.80 -13.01
N PRO A 94 4.72 -0.78 -13.33
CA PRO A 94 4.94 -0.38 -14.70
C PRO A 94 5.57 -1.55 -15.47
N TYR A 95 4.87 -2.03 -16.50
CA TYR A 95 5.35 -3.10 -17.39
C TYR A 95 6.69 -2.69 -18.03
N ARG A 96 7.75 -3.47 -17.80
CA ARG A 96 9.08 -3.24 -18.38
C ARG A 96 9.50 -4.41 -19.25
N PRO A 97 9.34 -4.34 -20.59
CA PRO A 97 9.97 -5.30 -21.47
C PRO A 97 11.49 -5.08 -21.42
N TRP A 98 12.22 -6.17 -21.13
CA TRP A 98 13.68 -6.25 -20.99
C TRP A 98 14.48 -5.63 -22.16
N ILE A 99 13.85 -5.44 -23.32
CA ILE A 99 14.47 -5.05 -24.59
C ILE A 99 14.57 -3.51 -24.77
N THR A 100 13.99 -2.70 -23.87
CA THR A 100 14.01 -1.22 -24.00
C THR A 100 14.84 -0.54 -22.92
N PHE A 101 16.09 -0.97 -22.74
CA PHE A 101 17.07 -0.18 -21.98
C PHE A 101 17.69 0.88 -22.91
N SER A 102 16.89 1.90 -23.27
CA SER A 102 17.47 3.17 -23.71
C SER A 102 18.14 3.80 -22.49
N LEU A 103 19.45 4.00 -22.57
CA LEU A 103 20.37 4.32 -21.48
C LEU A 103 20.16 5.71 -20.85
N THR A 104 19.14 6.50 -21.22
CA THR A 104 19.12 7.93 -20.87
C THR A 104 17.88 8.47 -20.18
N SER A 105 16.81 7.70 -19.96
CA SER A 105 15.67 8.20 -19.18
C SER A 105 14.88 7.07 -18.53
N LYS A 106 14.98 6.96 -17.20
CA LYS A 106 14.03 6.14 -16.43
C LYS A 106 12.63 6.72 -16.66
N PRO A 107 11.62 5.92 -17.06
CA PRO A 107 10.26 6.42 -17.19
C PRO A 107 9.78 6.93 -15.83
N VAL A 108 9.29 8.17 -15.83
CA VAL A 108 8.71 8.85 -14.67
C VAL A 108 7.39 8.14 -14.34
N MET A 109 7.25 7.67 -13.09
CA MET A 109 5.99 7.03 -12.65
C MET A 109 4.87 8.07 -12.60
N THR A 110 3.62 7.65 -12.70
CA THR A 110 2.48 8.54 -12.41
C THR A 110 2.31 8.72 -10.90
N GLU A 111 1.52 9.72 -10.49
CA GLU A 111 1.07 9.90 -9.10
C GLU A 111 0.42 8.61 -8.57
N TYR A 112 -0.49 8.03 -9.33
CA TYR A 112 -1.20 6.82 -8.92
C TYR A 112 -0.26 5.61 -8.80
N GLU A 113 0.72 5.45 -9.70
CA GLU A 113 1.74 4.41 -9.61
C GLU A 113 2.65 4.59 -8.38
N LEU A 114 2.96 5.84 -8.00
CA LEU A 114 3.68 6.13 -6.75
C LEU A 114 2.87 5.67 -5.53
N HIS A 115 1.60 6.04 -5.46
CA HIS A 115 0.70 5.63 -4.38
C HIS A 115 0.51 4.11 -4.35
N ALA A 116 0.35 3.43 -5.49
CA ALA A 116 0.25 1.98 -5.54
C ALA A 116 1.53 1.31 -5.02
N LYS A 117 2.69 1.86 -5.36
CA LYS A 117 3.97 1.34 -4.87
C LYS A 117 4.19 1.60 -3.38
N LEU A 118 3.70 2.73 -2.86
CA LEU A 118 3.68 3.01 -1.42
C LEU A 118 2.78 2.02 -0.68
N VAL A 119 1.54 1.83 -1.15
CA VAL A 119 0.59 0.88 -0.56
C VAL A 119 1.15 -0.55 -0.57
N TYR A 120 1.83 -0.94 -1.64
CA TYR A 120 2.53 -2.23 -1.70
C TYR A 120 3.61 -2.34 -0.61
N ALA A 121 4.45 -1.31 -0.45
CA ALA A 121 5.52 -1.30 0.55
C ALA A 121 4.97 -1.34 1.98
N GLU A 122 3.90 -0.59 2.29
CA GLU A 122 3.25 -0.60 3.60
C GLU A 122 2.60 -1.96 3.89
N ALA A 123 1.93 -2.58 2.91
CA ALA A 123 1.36 -3.91 3.08
C ALA A 123 2.45 -4.99 3.30
N LEU A 124 3.60 -4.88 2.64
CA LEU A 124 4.74 -5.76 2.92
C LEU A 124 5.32 -5.54 4.32
N LEU A 125 5.40 -4.28 4.77
CA LEU A 125 5.87 -3.94 6.11
C LEU A 125 4.95 -4.54 7.17
N ILE A 126 3.63 -4.32 7.05
CA ILE A 126 2.64 -4.92 7.96
C ILE A 126 2.74 -6.45 7.92
N ARG A 127 2.96 -7.06 6.75
CA ARG A 127 3.15 -8.51 6.65
C ARG A 127 4.39 -8.98 7.38
N ALA A 128 5.49 -8.23 7.32
CA ALA A 128 6.70 -8.55 8.05
C ALA A 128 6.47 -8.43 9.56
N LEU A 129 5.78 -7.38 10.02
CA LEU A 129 5.41 -7.21 11.42
C LEU A 129 4.50 -8.33 11.93
N LEU A 130 3.52 -8.77 11.13
CA LEU A 130 2.61 -9.85 11.49
C LEU A 130 3.32 -11.19 11.72
N THR A 131 4.52 -11.41 11.12
CA THR A 131 5.28 -12.64 11.37
C THR A 131 5.70 -12.81 12.84
N PHE A 132 5.87 -11.71 13.57
CA PHE A 132 6.18 -11.74 15.00
C PHE A 132 4.97 -12.08 15.87
N ILE A 133 3.76 -11.91 15.33
CA ILE A 133 2.48 -12.23 16.01
C ILE A 133 2.08 -13.69 15.73
N GLN A 134 2.37 -14.19 14.52
CA GLN A 134 1.88 -15.49 14.04
C GLN A 134 2.55 -16.70 14.70
N ASP A 135 3.89 -16.72 14.87
CA ASP A 135 4.61 -17.74 15.64
C ASP A 135 6.10 -17.40 15.81
N GLN A 136 6.74 -17.78 16.93
CA GLN A 136 8.15 -17.47 17.25
C GLN A 136 9.19 -18.40 16.56
N GLY A 137 8.81 -19.06 15.47
CA GLY A 137 9.71 -19.97 14.74
C GLY A 137 10.90 -19.26 14.07
N LEU A 138 12.05 -19.94 13.99
CA LEU A 138 13.22 -19.41 13.27
C LEU A 138 12.97 -19.19 11.76
N ILE A 139 12.10 -20.01 11.15
CA ILE A 139 11.72 -19.89 9.74
C ILE A 139 10.82 -18.67 9.50
N SER A 140 9.86 -18.39 10.40
CA SER A 140 9.03 -17.18 10.34
C SER A 140 9.89 -15.94 10.57
N PHE A 141 10.86 -16.00 11.47
CA PHE A 141 11.83 -14.92 11.70
C PHE A 141 12.70 -14.60 10.47
N ILE A 142 13.32 -15.61 9.84
CA ILE A 142 14.14 -15.41 8.63
C ILE A 142 13.28 -14.87 7.48
N SER A 143 12.07 -15.40 7.31
CA SER A 143 11.12 -14.94 6.30
C SER A 143 10.67 -13.50 6.55
N GLY A 144 10.49 -13.10 7.82
CA GLY A 144 10.23 -11.73 8.23
C GLY A 144 11.41 -10.82 7.90
N ALA A 145 12.63 -11.21 8.25
CA ALA A 145 13.85 -10.44 7.99
C ALA A 145 14.13 -10.19 6.50
N LEU A 146 13.90 -11.19 5.63
CA LEU A 146 14.03 -11.00 4.18
C LEU A 146 13.03 -9.97 3.63
N LYS A 147 11.78 -10.01 4.11
CA LYS A 147 10.74 -9.03 3.74
C LYS A 147 11.08 -7.62 4.24
N ILE A 148 11.66 -7.49 5.44
CA ILE A 148 12.14 -6.22 6.00
C ILE A 148 13.13 -5.54 5.05
N LYS A 149 14.10 -6.29 4.49
CA LYS A 149 15.04 -5.74 3.51
C LYS A 149 14.35 -5.28 2.22
N GLU A 150 13.43 -6.08 1.68
CA GLU A 150 12.65 -5.69 0.49
C GLU A 150 11.85 -4.41 0.73
N CYS A 151 11.21 -4.29 1.90
CA CYS A 151 10.47 -3.10 2.30
C CYS A 151 11.37 -1.87 2.39
N HIS A 152 12.52 -1.97 3.06
CA HIS A 152 13.48 -0.89 3.18
C HIS A 152 13.93 -0.38 1.80
N ASP A 153 14.28 -1.28 0.88
CA ASP A 153 14.70 -0.90 -0.48
C ASP A 153 13.58 -0.19 -1.26
N LEU A 154 12.32 -0.56 -1.02
CA LEU A 154 11.16 0.10 -1.61
C LEU A 154 10.97 1.51 -1.05
N PHE A 155 10.98 1.68 0.28
CA PHE A 155 10.84 3.01 0.91
C PHE A 155 12.00 3.94 0.54
N ALA A 156 13.23 3.45 0.48
CA ALA A 156 14.38 4.23 0.01
C ALA A 156 14.24 4.66 -1.45
N LYS A 157 13.66 3.82 -2.32
CA LYS A 157 13.34 4.19 -3.72
C LYS A 157 12.22 5.23 -3.76
N LEU A 158 11.18 5.10 -2.93
CA LEU A 158 10.07 6.05 -2.89
C LEU A 158 10.53 7.43 -2.38
N ALA A 159 11.39 7.47 -1.36
CA ALA A 159 12.00 8.71 -0.86
C ALA A 159 12.78 9.46 -1.95
N LYS A 160 13.53 8.75 -2.80
CA LYS A 160 14.23 9.36 -3.95
C LYS A 160 13.30 9.90 -5.04
N ASN A 161 12.04 9.45 -5.06
CA ASN A 161 11.03 9.85 -6.04
C ASN A 161 9.97 10.79 -5.42
N ASN A 162 10.20 11.24 -4.19
CA ASN A 162 9.30 12.10 -3.43
C ASN A 162 9.45 13.56 -3.87
N ASP A 163 8.78 13.89 -4.96
CA ASP A 163 8.80 15.22 -5.57
C ASP A 163 7.37 15.80 -5.54
N PRO A 164 7.12 16.89 -4.79
CA PRO A 164 5.80 17.53 -4.69
C PRO A 164 5.18 17.86 -6.05
N SER A 165 5.99 18.18 -7.07
CA SER A 165 5.47 18.57 -8.40
C SER A 165 4.80 17.42 -9.16
N ARG A 166 4.88 16.20 -8.64
CA ARG A 166 4.30 14.99 -9.24
C ARG A 166 2.90 14.68 -8.74
N PHE A 167 2.38 15.46 -7.81
CA PHE A 167 1.08 15.25 -7.18
C PHE A 167 0.10 16.34 -7.61
N LYS A 168 -1.16 15.96 -7.80
CA LYS A 168 -2.21 16.87 -8.26
C LYS A 168 -2.80 17.71 -7.14
N SER A 169 -2.57 17.33 -5.89
CA SER A 169 -3.04 18.07 -4.72
C SER A 169 -2.10 17.88 -3.53
N ASP A 170 -2.13 18.84 -2.62
CA ASP A 170 -1.40 18.79 -1.36
C ASP A 170 -1.80 17.58 -0.53
N LEU A 171 -3.10 17.24 -0.47
CA LEU A 171 -3.60 16.07 0.24
C LEU A 171 -2.95 14.77 -0.25
N SER A 172 -2.85 14.59 -1.57
CA SER A 172 -2.20 13.40 -2.13
C SER A 172 -0.72 13.36 -1.79
N TYR A 173 -0.04 14.50 -1.92
CA TYR A 173 1.37 14.61 -1.59
C TYR A 173 1.63 14.33 -0.11
N GLU A 174 0.87 14.93 0.80
CA GLU A 174 1.00 14.73 2.25
C GLU A 174 0.80 13.27 2.64
N HIS A 175 -0.20 12.60 2.08
CA HIS A 175 -0.41 11.17 2.30
C HIS A 175 0.76 10.32 1.78
N PHE A 176 1.35 10.71 0.65
CA PHE A 176 2.52 10.02 0.12
C PHE A 176 3.77 10.25 0.98
N ASP A 177 4.09 11.51 1.26
CA ASP A 177 5.26 11.92 2.06
C ASP A 177 5.20 11.32 3.47
N SER A 178 4.04 11.37 4.11
CA SER A 178 3.83 10.78 5.44
C SER A 178 4.02 9.27 5.43
N GLY A 179 3.47 8.54 4.46
CA GLY A 179 3.67 7.09 4.35
C GLY A 179 5.14 6.72 4.09
N VAL A 180 5.83 7.48 3.23
CA VAL A 180 7.27 7.29 2.99
C VAL A 180 8.10 7.53 4.25
N ARG A 181 7.80 8.60 5.00
CA ARG A 181 8.47 8.90 6.28
C ARG A 181 8.18 7.87 7.34
N MET A 182 6.93 7.42 7.45
CA MET A 182 6.52 6.35 8.36
C MET A 182 7.33 5.08 8.09
N GLY A 183 7.38 4.65 6.82
CA GLY A 183 8.13 3.46 6.42
C GLY A 183 9.62 3.58 6.72
N ASN A 184 10.26 4.70 6.34
CA ASN A 184 11.68 4.93 6.68
C ASN A 184 11.92 5.00 8.19
N GLY A 185 11.00 5.61 8.94
CA GLY A 185 11.05 5.68 10.39
C GLY A 185 11.07 4.30 11.03
N ALA A 186 10.28 3.35 10.52
CA ALA A 186 10.23 1.98 11.02
C ALA A 186 11.57 1.22 10.94
N PHE A 187 12.51 1.62 10.06
CA PHE A 187 13.84 0.99 9.94
C PHE A 187 14.97 1.77 10.63
N ASN A 188 14.71 3.01 11.06
CA ASN A 188 15.69 3.88 11.70
C ASN A 188 15.46 4.00 13.22
N LEU A 189 14.68 3.09 13.80
CA LEU A 189 14.46 2.94 15.25
C LEU A 189 15.65 2.29 15.95
#